data_AF-A0A0R1RAK2-F1
#
_entry.id   AF-A0A0R1RAK2-F1
#
_cell.length_a   1.000
_cell.length_b   1.000
_cell.length_c   1.000
_cell.angle_alpha   90.00
_cell.angle_beta   90.00
_cell.angle_gamma   90.00
#
_symmetry.space_group_name_H-M   'P 1'
#
loop_
_entity.id
_entity.type
_entity.pdbx_description
1 polymer ?
#
loop_
_entity_poly.entity_id
_entity_poly.type
_entity_poly.pdbx_seq_one_letter_code
_entity_poly.pdbx_strand_id
1 'polypeptide(L)'
;MSTGKPKYICSAWFAIHRVLRYDESNNEKALLSGGGKMSERVFQYPFDKIYQLYLQKVTKKGRTQAELDNVLSWLTGYEQEILHASELPLQDFFAQAKMSPQATLITGVVCGVRVEKLEDPLMRQIREMDKVVDELAKGKAIEKIKR
;
A
#
# COMPACT_ATOMS: atom_id res chain seq x y z
N MET A 1 21.11 23.37 7.90
CA MET A 1 21.40 21.97 7.53
C MET A 1 20.12 21.35 7.00
N SER A 2 20.08 21.09 5.69
CA SER A 2 18.88 20.65 4.97
C SER A 2 18.51 19.24 5.40
N THR A 3 17.46 19.10 6.21
CA THR A 3 16.85 17.80 6.51
C THR A 3 16.09 17.33 5.27
N GLY A 4 16.83 16.73 4.34
CA GLY A 4 16.26 16.07 3.17
C GLY A 4 15.31 14.98 3.63
N LYS A 5 14.01 15.25 3.57
CA LYS A 5 12.98 14.24 3.80
C LYS A 5 13.23 13.06 2.85
N PRO A 6 13.16 11.80 3.32
CA PRO A 6 13.28 10.64 2.47
C PRO A 6 12.24 10.72 1.36
N LYS A 7 12.69 10.53 0.12
CA LYS A 7 11.94 10.83 -1.11
C LYS A 7 10.76 9.89 -1.38
N TYR A 8 10.36 9.00 -0.45
CA TYR A 8 9.56 7.81 -0.79
C TYR A 8 8.32 7.50 0.06
N ILE A 9 7.74 8.45 0.79
CA ILE A 9 6.74 8.08 1.83
C ILE A 9 5.34 8.68 1.53
N CYS A 10 4.38 7.81 1.17
CA CYS A 10 2.94 8.13 1.11
C CYS A 10 2.49 8.73 2.43
N SER A 11 1.49 9.61 2.48
CA SER A 11 0.92 10.03 3.77
C SER A 11 0.23 8.89 4.55
N ALA A 12 -0.34 7.88 3.87
CA ALA A 12 -0.82 6.65 4.51
C ALA A 12 0.36 5.82 5.04
N TRP A 13 1.38 5.58 4.21
CA TRP A 13 2.64 4.96 4.60
C TRP A 13 3.43 5.72 5.67
N PHE A 14 3.26 7.04 5.79
CA PHE A 14 3.87 7.88 6.81
C PHE A 14 3.12 7.70 8.14
N ALA A 15 1.79 7.56 8.10
CA ALA A 15 1.01 7.18 9.27
C ALA A 15 1.32 5.73 9.69
N ILE A 16 1.43 4.81 8.73
CA ILE A 16 1.90 3.43 8.95
C ILE A 16 3.32 3.44 9.53
N HIS A 17 4.29 4.16 8.96
CA HIS A 17 5.67 4.32 9.50
C HIS A 17 5.71 4.94 10.89
N ARG A 18 4.87 5.96 11.15
CA ARG A 18 4.78 6.64 12.45
C ARG A 18 4.20 5.73 13.52
N VAL A 19 3.20 4.92 13.17
CA VAL A 19 2.61 3.88 14.04
C VAL A 19 3.58 2.69 14.20
N LEU A 20 4.36 2.37 13.18
CA LEU A 20 5.28 1.22 13.15
C LEU A 20 6.69 1.46 13.72
N ARG A 21 7.05 2.69 14.11
CA ARG A 21 8.45 3.08 14.42
C ARG A 21 9.45 2.50 13.41
N TYR A 22 9.21 2.71 12.11
CA TYR A 22 10.21 2.38 11.10
C TYR A 22 11.35 3.40 11.21
N ASP A 23 12.39 3.04 11.96
CA ASP A 23 13.58 3.86 12.13
C ASP A 23 14.50 3.70 10.92
N GLU A 24 14.46 4.66 10.00
CA GLU A 24 15.38 4.73 8.86
C GLU A 24 16.85 4.90 9.30
N SER A 25 17.13 5.36 10.53
CA SER A 25 18.49 5.65 11.00
C SER A 25 19.31 4.41 11.38
N ASN A 26 18.69 3.23 11.44
CA ASN A 26 19.39 1.98 11.76
C ASN A 26 19.90 1.22 10.52
N ASN A 27 19.68 1.75 9.31
CA ASN A 27 20.07 1.07 8.07
C ASN A 27 21.55 1.26 7.69
N GLU A 28 22.22 2.30 8.20
CA GLU A 28 23.64 2.53 7.83
C GLU A 28 24.60 1.53 8.49
N LYS A 29 24.18 0.86 9.58
CA LYS A 29 24.96 -0.22 10.23
C LYS A 29 24.57 -1.64 9.81
N ALA A 30 23.48 -1.83 9.04
CA ALA A 30 22.99 -3.15 8.64
C ALA A 30 23.62 -3.68 7.33
N LEU A 31 24.38 -2.86 6.61
CA LEU A 31 24.97 -3.23 5.32
C LEU A 31 26.23 -4.10 5.39
N LEU A 32 26.77 -4.37 6.59
CA LEU A 32 27.99 -5.17 6.75
C LEU A 32 27.75 -6.60 7.28
N SER A 33 26.50 -7.06 7.38
CA SER A 33 26.21 -8.44 7.80
C SER A 33 24.88 -8.94 7.21
N GLY A 34 24.94 -9.54 6.03
CA GLY A 34 24.01 -10.55 5.49
C GLY A 34 22.50 -10.44 5.76
N GLY A 35 21.73 -10.03 4.74
CA GLY A 35 20.34 -10.49 4.51
C GLY A 35 19.19 -9.70 5.15
N GLY A 36 18.52 -8.86 4.36
CA GLY A 36 17.06 -8.94 4.11
C GLY A 36 16.00 -8.60 5.18
N LYS A 37 16.30 -8.04 6.37
CA LYS A 37 15.31 -7.98 7.47
C LYS A 37 14.26 -6.84 7.48
N MET A 38 14.35 -5.83 6.60
CA MET A 38 13.49 -4.63 6.70
C MET A 38 12.24 -4.68 5.79
N SER A 39 12.27 -5.42 4.68
CA SER A 39 11.08 -5.70 3.85
C SER A 39 10.12 -6.66 4.56
N GLU A 40 10.65 -7.65 5.29
CA GLU A 40 9.86 -8.64 6.02
C GLU A 40 8.91 -8.02 7.05
N ARG A 41 9.32 -6.97 7.76
CA ARG A 41 8.46 -6.30 8.77
C ARG A 41 7.25 -5.62 8.16
N VAL A 42 7.39 -5.09 6.95
CA VAL A 42 6.29 -4.46 6.21
C VAL A 42 5.25 -5.52 5.83
N PHE A 43 5.72 -6.69 5.40
CA PHE A 43 4.86 -7.79 4.96
C PHE A 43 4.06 -8.43 6.10
N GLN A 44 4.56 -8.35 7.33
CA GLN A 44 3.90 -8.88 8.52
C GLN A 44 2.86 -7.92 9.13
N TYR A 45 2.64 -6.74 8.52
CA TYR A 45 1.70 -5.79 9.08
C TYR A 45 0.25 -6.23 8.83
N PRO A 46 -0.63 -6.16 9.85
CA PRO A 46 -2.04 -6.53 9.70
C PRO A 46 -2.78 -5.66 8.68
N PHE A 47 -3.55 -6.30 7.79
CA PHE A 47 -4.31 -5.60 6.75
C PHE A 47 -5.40 -4.69 7.33
N ASP A 48 -6.09 -5.10 8.39
CA ASP A 48 -7.15 -4.32 9.06
C ASP A 48 -6.68 -2.90 9.41
N LYS A 49 -5.46 -2.76 9.94
CA LYS A 49 -4.88 -1.46 10.31
C LYS A 49 -4.63 -0.59 9.08
N ILE A 50 -4.17 -1.19 7.98
CA ILE A 50 -3.96 -0.48 6.71
C ILE A 50 -5.30 -0.03 6.14
N TYR A 51 -6.27 -0.93 6.12
CA TYR A 51 -7.61 -0.65 5.62
C TYR A 51 -8.23 0.54 6.35
N GLN A 52 -8.15 0.59 7.69
CA GLN A 52 -8.63 1.73 8.48
C GLN A 52 -7.92 3.05 8.12
N LEU A 53 -6.61 3.02 7.85
CA LEU A 53 -5.87 4.20 7.42
C LEU A 53 -6.25 4.66 6.02
N TYR A 54 -6.53 3.73 5.10
CA TYR A 54 -7.06 4.06 3.78
C TYR A 54 -8.46 4.65 3.87
N LEU A 55 -9.34 4.06 4.68
CA LEU A 55 -10.69 4.56 4.92
C LEU A 55 -10.65 6.00 5.45
N GLN A 56 -9.80 6.28 6.44
CA GLN A 56 -9.59 7.64 6.94
C GLN A 56 -9.04 8.59 5.87
N LYS A 57 -8.14 8.12 4.99
CA LYS A 57 -7.57 8.93 3.90
C LYS A 57 -8.63 9.33 2.90
N VAL A 58 -9.45 8.37 2.43
CA VAL A 58 -10.46 8.61 1.39
C VAL A 58 -11.64 9.41 1.93
N THR A 59 -12.08 9.15 3.17
CA THR A 59 -13.16 9.91 3.83
C THR A 59 -12.78 11.36 4.07
N LYS A 60 -11.54 11.64 4.50
CA LYS A 60 -10.99 13.02 4.57
C LYS A 60 -10.95 13.74 3.23
N LYS A 61 -11.06 13.02 2.12
CA LYS A 61 -11.09 13.55 0.75
C LYS A 61 -12.49 13.52 0.13
N GLY A 62 -13.53 13.29 0.94
CA GLY A 62 -14.92 13.30 0.50
C GLY A 62 -15.36 12.06 -0.26
N ARG A 63 -14.59 10.96 -0.16
CA ARG A 63 -14.93 9.65 -0.73
C ARG A 63 -15.53 8.73 0.33
N THR A 64 -16.26 7.72 -0.11
CA THR A 64 -16.99 6.79 0.77
C THR A 64 -16.26 5.47 0.97
N GLN A 65 -16.66 4.73 2.00
CA GLN A 65 -16.18 3.37 2.23
C GLN A 65 -16.52 2.45 1.05
N ALA A 66 -17.75 2.54 0.52
CA ALA A 66 -18.18 1.74 -0.62
C ALA A 66 -17.31 1.95 -1.87
N GLU A 67 -16.82 3.17 -2.11
CA GLU A 67 -15.90 3.45 -3.21
C GLU A 67 -14.53 2.80 -2.99
N LEU A 68 -14.04 2.79 -1.74
CA LEU A 68 -12.78 2.13 -1.38
C LEU A 68 -12.90 0.62 -1.55
N ASP A 69 -13.96 0.03 -0.99
CA ASP A 69 -14.26 -1.40 -1.09
C ASP A 69 -14.36 -1.83 -2.55
N ASN A 70 -15.07 -1.07 -3.37
CA ASN A 70 -15.23 -1.37 -4.79
C ASN A 70 -13.89 -1.41 -5.55
N VAL A 71 -12.97 -0.50 -5.24
CA VAL A 71 -11.63 -0.46 -5.84
C VAL A 71 -10.75 -1.58 -5.32
N LEU A 72 -10.77 -1.85 -4.00
CA LEU A 72 -9.96 -2.92 -3.41
C LEU A 72 -10.46 -4.31 -3.83
N SER A 73 -11.77 -4.54 -3.86
CA SER A 73 -12.37 -5.78 -4.36
C SER A 73 -12.00 -6.04 -5.80
N TRP A 74 -12.04 -5.02 -6.67
CA TRP A 74 -11.55 -5.17 -8.04
C TRP A 74 -10.06 -5.52 -8.08
N LEU A 75 -9.22 -4.87 -7.26
CA LEU A 75 -7.78 -5.09 -7.28
C LEU A 75 -7.39 -6.49 -6.80
N THR A 76 -7.94 -6.93 -5.66
CA THR A 76 -7.50 -8.15 -4.94
C THR A 76 -8.39 -9.37 -5.20
N GLY A 77 -9.56 -9.17 -5.81
CA GLY A 77 -10.56 -10.21 -6.03
C GLY A 77 -11.30 -10.65 -4.75
N TYR A 78 -11.23 -9.85 -3.68
CA TYR A 78 -11.93 -10.13 -2.43
C TYR A 78 -13.30 -9.48 -2.37
N GLU A 79 -14.24 -10.17 -1.73
CA GLU A 79 -15.52 -9.58 -1.35
C GLU A 79 -15.36 -8.61 -0.17
N GLN A 80 -16.32 -7.71 0.01
CA GLN A 80 -16.25 -6.64 1.00
C GLN A 80 -16.14 -7.18 2.43
N GLU A 81 -16.84 -8.26 2.72
CA GLU A 81 -16.82 -8.94 4.02
C GLU A 81 -15.41 -9.43 4.37
N ILE A 82 -14.67 -9.94 3.38
CA ILE A 82 -13.29 -10.41 3.57
C ILE A 82 -12.37 -9.20 3.80
N LEU A 83 -12.54 -8.11 3.05
CA LEU A 83 -11.75 -6.89 3.24
C LEU A 83 -11.94 -6.32 4.65
N HIS A 84 -13.15 -6.38 5.22
CA HIS A 84 -13.43 -5.81 6.54
C HIS A 84 -13.01 -6.73 7.69
N ALA A 85 -13.02 -8.05 7.49
CA ALA A 85 -12.68 -9.04 8.52
C ALA A 85 -11.22 -9.50 8.48
N SER A 86 -10.44 -9.13 7.46
CA SER A 86 -9.07 -9.64 7.30
C SER A 86 -8.10 -9.00 8.29
N GLU A 87 -7.71 -9.79 9.29
CA GLU A 87 -6.59 -9.50 10.20
C GLU A 87 -5.27 -10.10 9.70
N LEU A 88 -5.25 -10.65 8.48
CA LEU A 88 -4.08 -11.30 7.91
C LEU A 88 -2.92 -10.30 7.76
N PRO A 89 -1.67 -10.76 7.97
CA PRO A 89 -0.52 -9.97 7.55
C PRO A 89 -0.57 -9.77 6.03
N LEU A 90 -0.06 -8.63 5.56
CA LEU A 90 -0.04 -8.29 4.12
C LEU A 90 0.51 -9.41 3.24
N GLN A 91 1.52 -10.15 3.71
CA GLN A 91 2.07 -11.30 3.00
C GLN A 91 1.01 -12.35 2.70
N ASP A 92 0.27 -12.78 3.73
CA ASP A 92 -0.73 -13.84 3.61
C ASP A 92 -1.98 -13.32 2.91
N PHE A 93 -2.33 -12.06 3.12
CA PHE A 93 -3.40 -11.37 2.41
C PHE A 93 -3.16 -11.39 0.89
N PHE A 94 -1.97 -10.96 0.44
CA PHE A 94 -1.66 -10.94 -0.99
C PHE A 94 -1.32 -12.31 -1.57
N ALA A 95 -0.83 -13.25 -0.76
CA ALA A 95 -0.64 -14.64 -1.18
C ALA A 95 -1.96 -15.34 -1.50
N GLN A 96 -3.04 -14.97 -0.81
CA GLN A 96 -4.39 -15.50 -1.02
C GLN A 96 -5.22 -14.66 -2.01
N ALA A 97 -4.81 -13.42 -2.29
CA ALA A 97 -5.50 -12.52 -3.20
C ALA A 97 -5.41 -13.02 -4.66
N LYS A 98 -6.52 -12.88 -5.39
CA LYS A 98 -6.56 -13.07 -6.84
C LYS A 98 -6.48 -11.71 -7.50
N MET A 99 -5.25 -11.24 -7.70
CA MET A 99 -4.99 -9.94 -8.30
C MET A 99 -5.67 -9.80 -9.68
N SER A 100 -6.30 -8.66 -9.93
CA SER A 100 -6.88 -8.37 -11.24
C SER A 100 -5.83 -8.45 -12.35
N PRO A 101 -6.15 -9.04 -13.52
CA PRO A 101 -5.25 -9.03 -14.69
C PRO A 101 -4.86 -7.60 -15.11
N GLN A 102 -5.77 -6.64 -14.90
CA GLN A 102 -5.56 -5.23 -15.19
C GLN A 102 -4.65 -4.52 -14.16
N ALA A 103 -4.29 -5.17 -13.05
CA ALA A 103 -3.36 -4.59 -12.07
C ALA A 103 -1.99 -4.27 -12.70
N THR A 104 -1.58 -5.03 -13.71
CA THR A 104 -0.36 -4.78 -14.49
C THR A 104 -0.37 -3.44 -15.25
N LEU A 105 -1.55 -2.88 -15.51
CA LEU A 105 -1.72 -1.56 -16.14
C LEU A 105 -1.62 -0.41 -15.13
N ILE A 106 -1.52 -0.70 -13.84
CA ILE A 106 -1.31 0.30 -12.79
C ILE A 106 0.13 0.77 -12.85
N THR A 107 0.36 1.90 -13.53
CA THR A 107 1.68 2.47 -13.74
C THR A 107 1.83 3.85 -13.09
N GLY A 108 3.09 4.29 -13.00
CA GLY A 108 3.47 5.62 -12.59
C GLY A 108 4.00 5.68 -11.18
N VAL A 109 4.10 6.91 -10.66
CA VAL A 109 4.75 7.17 -9.38
C VAL A 109 3.70 7.23 -8.27
N VAL A 110 3.97 6.52 -7.18
CA VAL A 110 3.24 6.60 -5.91
C VAL A 110 4.28 6.58 -4.80
N CYS A 111 4.13 7.45 -3.80
CA CYS A 111 5.10 7.54 -2.71
C CYS A 111 6.54 7.73 -3.22
N GLY A 112 6.77 8.51 -4.29
CA GLY A 112 8.11 8.70 -4.88
C GLY A 112 8.71 7.47 -5.60
N VAL A 113 8.08 6.30 -5.55
CA VAL A 113 8.53 5.07 -6.22
C VAL A 113 7.70 4.84 -7.48
N ARG A 114 8.34 4.30 -8.52
CA ARG A 114 7.66 3.90 -9.76
C ARG A 114 7.25 2.43 -9.66
N VAL A 115 5.93 2.17 -9.67
CA VAL A 115 5.35 0.86 -9.36
C VAL A 115 5.85 -0.22 -10.32
N GLU A 116 5.88 0.07 -11.62
CA GLU A 116 6.29 -0.86 -12.66
C GLU A 116 7.78 -1.25 -12.63
N LYS A 117 8.61 -0.52 -11.85
CA LYS A 117 10.04 -0.82 -11.69
C LYS A 117 10.37 -1.63 -10.44
N LEU A 118 9.36 -2.01 -9.65
CA LEU A 118 9.57 -2.82 -8.45
C LEU A 118 9.79 -4.29 -8.85
N GLU A 119 10.96 -4.81 -8.49
CA GLU A 119 11.35 -6.20 -8.74
C GLU A 119 10.66 -7.19 -7.79
N ASP A 120 10.48 -6.79 -6.53
CA ASP A 120 9.79 -7.59 -5.52
C ASP A 120 8.27 -7.63 -5.82
N PRO A 121 7.70 -8.81 -6.12
CA PRO A 121 6.29 -8.92 -6.51
C PRO A 121 5.32 -8.46 -5.43
N LEU A 122 5.60 -8.77 -4.17
CA LEU A 122 4.73 -8.42 -3.04
C LEU A 122 4.78 -6.90 -2.78
N MET A 123 5.98 -6.31 -2.82
CA MET A 123 6.11 -4.85 -2.76
C MET A 123 5.41 -4.15 -3.93
N ARG A 124 5.45 -4.74 -5.13
CA ARG A 124 4.72 -4.22 -6.29
C ARG A 124 3.22 -4.22 -6.02
N GLN A 125 2.65 -5.35 -5.57
CA GLN A 125 1.23 -5.46 -5.21
C GLN A 125 0.80 -4.46 -4.14
N ILE A 126 1.61 -4.29 -3.09
CA ILE A 126 1.37 -3.29 -2.03
C ILE A 126 1.33 -1.87 -2.63
N ARG A 127 2.25 -1.55 -3.56
CA ARG A 127 2.30 -0.22 -4.20
C ARG A 127 1.23 -0.01 -5.26
N GLU A 128 0.78 -1.06 -5.95
CA GLU A 128 -0.41 -1.03 -6.81
C GLU A 128 -1.65 -0.67 -5.97
N MET A 129 -1.80 -1.28 -4.79
CA MET A 129 -2.86 -0.94 -3.83
C MET A 129 -2.78 0.50 -3.34
N ASP A 130 -1.60 0.96 -2.91
CA ASP A 130 -1.38 2.37 -2.55
C ASP A 130 -1.78 3.32 -3.69
N LYS A 131 -1.45 2.94 -4.94
CA LYS A 131 -1.71 3.75 -6.13
C LYS A 131 -3.21 3.93 -6.38
N VAL A 132 -3.99 2.85 -6.34
CA VAL A 132 -5.43 2.93 -6.60
C VAL A 132 -6.16 3.72 -5.52
N VAL A 133 -5.75 3.57 -4.25
CA VAL A 133 -6.29 4.36 -3.14
C VAL A 133 -5.89 5.83 -3.25
N ASP A 134 -4.66 6.13 -3.69
CA ASP A 134 -4.22 7.50 -3.94
C ASP A 134 -4.98 8.15 -5.10
N GLU A 135 -5.27 7.40 -6.16
CA GLU A 135 -6.09 7.84 -7.27
C GLU A 135 -7.54 8.14 -6.84
N LEU A 136 -8.12 7.27 -6.01
CA LEU A 136 -9.43 7.50 -5.42
C LEU A 136 -9.45 8.76 -4.54
N ALA A 137 -8.47 8.90 -3.65
CA ALA A 137 -8.32 10.06 -2.77
C ALA A 137 -8.06 11.38 -3.53
N LYS A 138 -7.49 11.31 -4.74
CA LYS A 138 -7.34 12.46 -5.66
C LYS A 138 -8.60 12.76 -6.46
N GLY A 139 -9.64 11.96 -6.29
CA GLY A 139 -10.93 12.17 -6.92
C GLY A 139 -11.05 11.59 -8.33
N LYS A 140 -10.20 10.63 -8.73
CA LYS A 140 -10.43 9.90 -9.98
C LYS A 140 -11.72 9.08 -9.89
N ALA A 141 -12.43 8.96 -11.00
CA ALA A 141 -13.60 8.09 -11.12
C ALA A 141 -13.17 6.61 -11.03
N ILE A 142 -13.97 5.79 -10.35
CA ILE A 142 -13.71 4.35 -10.13
C ILE A 142 -13.45 3.63 -11.45
N GLU A 143 -14.26 3.87 -12.47
CA GLU A 143 -14.08 3.25 -13.79
C GLU A 143 -12.68 3.53 -14.38
N LYS A 144 -12.15 4.74 -14.18
CA LYS A 144 -10.80 5.09 -14.62
C LYS A 144 -9.71 4.44 -13.77
N ILE A 145 -10.01 4.13 -12.51
CA ILE A 145 -9.09 3.42 -11.61
C ILE A 145 -8.99 1.95 -12.02
N LYS A 146 -10.12 1.34 -12.38
CA LYS A 146 -10.22 -0.05 -12.86
C LYS A 146 -9.66 -0.29 -14.26
N ARG A 147 -9.32 0.79 -14.95
CA ARG A 147 -8.72 0.83 -16.30
C ARG A 147 -9.70 0.45 -17.40
#